data_AF-A0A210QGM3-F1
#
_entry.id   AF-A0A210QGM3-F1
#
_cell.length_a   1.000
_cell.length_b   1.000
_cell.length_c   1.000
_cell.angle_alpha   90.00
_cell.angle_beta   90.00
_cell.angle_gamma   90.00
#
_symmetry.space_group_name_H-M   'P 1'
#
loop_
_entity.id
_entity.type
_entity.pdbx_description
1 polymer ?
#
loop_
_entity_poly.entity_id
_entity_poly.type
_entity_poly.pdbx_seq_one_letter_code
_entity_poly.pdbx_strand_id
1 'polypeptide(L)'
;MGRLPRQEFIFKRQIELAVKSNLPLVIHCRGETASDICLDVLTRNLPTDYRIHRHCFDGSPQELKSWKERFPNCKFGISPLVLRERNRERYKSLFSHLPLGRIIVETDAPYLPHDGGLGSPCRLSP
;
A
#
# COMPACT_ATOMS: atom_id res chain seq x y z
N MET A 1 -12.50 -10.42 -21.17
CA MET A 1 -11.66 -9.29 -20.69
C MET A 1 -10.41 -9.87 -20.04
N GLY A 2 -9.21 -9.41 -20.41
CA GLY A 2 -7.96 -9.88 -19.80
C GLY A 2 -7.85 -9.55 -18.30
N ARG A 3 -6.87 -10.13 -17.61
CA ARG A 3 -6.69 -9.98 -16.15
C ARG A 3 -6.47 -8.52 -15.72
N LEU A 4 -5.62 -7.77 -16.44
CA LEU A 4 -5.31 -6.36 -16.16
C LEU A 4 -6.51 -5.42 -16.40
N PRO A 5 -7.17 -5.43 -17.57
CA PRO A 5 -8.35 -4.59 -17.79
C PRO A 5 -9.47 -4.83 -16.78
N ARG A 6 -9.65 -6.08 -16.33
CA ARG A 6 -10.64 -6.40 -15.28
C ARG A 6 -10.26 -5.79 -13.92
N GLN A 7 -8.99 -5.83 -13.54
CA GLN A 7 -8.52 -5.19 -12.30
C GLN A 7 -8.73 -3.67 -12.35
N GLU A 8 -8.34 -3.01 -13.45
CA GLU A 8 -8.55 -1.57 -13.61
C GLU A 8 -10.04 -1.19 -13.57
N PHE A 9 -10.90 -1.96 -14.23
CA PHE A 9 -12.34 -1.71 -14.23
C PHE A 9 -12.92 -1.77 -12.81
N ILE A 10 -12.63 -2.84 -12.06
CA ILE A 10 -13.11 -3.00 -10.68
C ILE A 10 -12.52 -1.92 -9.78
N PHE A 11 -11.23 -1.61 -9.95
CA PHE A 11 -10.55 -0.61 -9.15
C PHE A 11 -11.16 0.78 -9.30
N LYS A 12 -11.45 1.22 -10.54
CA LYS A 12 -12.14 2.49 -10.81
C LYS A 12 -13.50 2.56 -10.13
N ARG A 13 -14.28 1.47 -10.14
CA ARG A 13 -15.58 1.40 -9.46
C ARG A 13 -15.46 1.52 -7.94
N GLN A 14 -14.41 0.96 -7.33
CA GLN A 14 -14.15 1.11 -5.91
C GLN A 14 -13.71 2.54 -5.56
N ILE A 15 -12.92 3.19 -6.42
CA ILE A 15 -12.56 4.61 -6.27
C ILE A 15 -13.82 5.48 -6.28
N GLU A 16 -14.71 5.29 -7.27
CA GLU A 16 -15.98 6.02 -7.36
C GLU A 16 -16.83 5.85 -6.08
N LEU A 17 -16.87 4.63 -5.52
CA LEU A 17 -17.59 4.35 -4.28
C LEU A 17 -16.96 5.06 -3.08
N ALA A 18 -15.63 4.98 -2.93
CA ALA A 18 -14.92 5.63 -1.83
C ALA A 18 -15.13 7.15 -1.85
N VAL A 19 -15.11 7.78 -3.03
CA VAL A 19 -15.39 9.21 -3.20
C VAL A 19 -16.82 9.54 -2.78
N LYS A 20 -17.81 8.79 -3.29
CA LYS A 20 -19.23 8.99 -2.93
C LYS A 20 -19.49 8.80 -1.44
N SER A 21 -18.76 7.89 -0.80
CA SER A 21 -18.90 7.59 0.64
C SER A 21 -17.98 8.40 1.54
N ASN A 22 -17.12 9.27 0.99
CA ASN A 22 -16.09 10.00 1.73
C ASN A 22 -15.23 9.10 2.65
N LEU A 23 -14.83 7.93 2.14
CA LEU A 23 -14.00 6.97 2.86
C LEU A 23 -12.56 6.98 2.32
N PRO A 24 -11.54 6.74 3.18
CA PRO A 24 -10.18 6.58 2.71
C PRO A 24 -10.04 5.30 1.85
N LEU A 25 -9.06 5.29 0.95
CA LEU A 25 -8.72 4.12 0.15
C LEU A 25 -7.56 3.35 0.79
N VAL A 26 -7.72 2.02 0.91
CA VAL A 26 -6.62 1.10 1.22
C VAL A 26 -6.21 0.40 -0.07
N ILE A 27 -4.99 0.67 -0.53
CA ILE A 27 -4.51 0.25 -1.84
C ILE A 27 -3.50 -0.87 -1.68
N HIS A 28 -3.85 -2.04 -2.20
CA HIS A 28 -2.89 -3.11 -2.47
C HIS A 28 -2.37 -2.97 -3.90
N CYS A 29 -1.05 -2.98 -4.08
CA CYS A 29 -0.43 -2.94 -5.39
C CYS A 29 0.99 -3.47 -5.29
N ARG A 30 1.36 -4.36 -6.20
CA ARG A 30 2.63 -5.07 -6.14
C ARG A 30 3.26 -5.13 -7.52
N GLY A 31 4.52 -4.73 -7.60
CA GLY A 31 5.29 -4.63 -8.85
C GLY A 31 5.28 -3.22 -9.43
N GLU A 32 6.40 -2.81 -10.00
CA GLU A 32 6.65 -1.45 -10.47
C GLU A 32 5.64 -1.01 -11.54
N THR A 33 5.47 -1.81 -12.60
CA THR A 33 4.47 -1.53 -13.66
C THR A 33 3.04 -1.41 -13.11
N ALA A 34 2.68 -2.23 -12.12
CA ALA A 34 1.36 -2.15 -11.51
C ALA A 34 1.22 -0.88 -10.66
N SER A 35 2.29 -0.43 -10.02
CA SER A 35 2.33 0.81 -9.24
C SER A 35 2.13 2.03 -10.11
N ASP A 36 2.80 2.10 -11.26
CA ASP A 36 2.65 3.19 -12.22
C ASP A 36 1.22 3.29 -12.76
N ILE A 37 0.64 2.16 -13.19
CA ILE A 37 -0.75 2.10 -13.65
C ILE A 37 -1.70 2.51 -12.53
N CYS A 38 -1.47 2.02 -11.31
CA CYS A 38 -2.29 2.37 -10.15
C CYS A 38 -2.23 3.87 -9.85
N LEU A 39 -1.04 4.46 -9.86
CA LEU A 39 -0.83 5.87 -9.59
C LEU A 39 -1.47 6.75 -10.66
N ASP A 40 -1.39 6.36 -11.95
CA ASP A 40 -2.08 7.03 -13.05
C ASP A 40 -3.61 6.98 -12.90
N VAL A 41 -4.17 5.80 -12.62
CA VAL A 41 -5.61 5.66 -12.40
C VAL A 41 -6.08 6.54 -11.24
N LEU A 42 -5.39 6.53 -10.10
CA LEU A 42 -5.75 7.39 -8.97
C LEU A 42 -5.60 8.87 -9.34
N THR A 43 -4.53 9.24 -10.04
CA THR A 43 -4.24 10.62 -10.46
C THR A 43 -5.38 11.21 -11.29
N ARG A 44 -5.96 10.43 -12.19
CA ARG A 44 -7.05 10.88 -13.06
C ARG A 44 -8.41 10.95 -12.36
N ASN A 45 -8.59 10.29 -11.21
CA ASN A 45 -9.90 10.10 -10.58
C ASN A 45 -10.02 10.69 -9.17
N LEU A 46 -8.92 11.15 -8.56
CA LEU A 46 -8.90 11.66 -7.19
C LEU A 46 -8.19 13.02 -7.08
N PRO A 47 -8.63 13.88 -6.13
CA PRO A 47 -7.88 15.06 -5.77
C PRO A 47 -6.57 14.67 -5.04
N THR A 48 -5.58 15.55 -5.08
CA THR A 48 -4.23 15.28 -4.51
C THR A 48 -4.25 15.09 -2.99
N ASP A 49 -5.21 15.68 -2.29
CA ASP A 49 -5.36 15.60 -0.84
C ASP A 49 -6.17 14.37 -0.38
N TYR A 50 -6.56 13.47 -1.28
CA TYR A 50 -7.34 12.29 -0.91
C TYR A 50 -6.59 11.38 0.08
N ARG A 51 -7.32 10.80 1.03
CA ARG A 51 -6.76 9.93 2.07
C ARG A 51 -6.50 8.53 1.51
N ILE A 52 -5.23 8.17 1.40
CA ILE A 52 -4.78 6.89 0.85
C ILE A 52 -3.87 6.19 1.84
N HIS A 53 -4.10 4.90 2.07
CA HIS A 53 -3.18 3.99 2.72
C HIS A 53 -2.60 3.04 1.67
N ARG A 54 -1.31 3.18 1.36
CA ARG A 54 -0.54 2.20 0.59
C ARG A 54 -0.15 1.04 1.49
N HIS A 55 -1.03 0.05 1.50
CA HIS A 55 -0.88 -1.15 2.30
C HIS A 55 0.28 -2.02 1.79
N CYS A 56 1.03 -2.58 2.73
CA CYS A 56 2.16 -3.48 2.54
C CYS A 56 3.18 -2.91 1.56
N PHE A 57 3.66 -1.70 1.83
CA PHE A 57 4.57 -1.01 0.91
C PHE A 57 5.94 -1.71 0.87
N ASP A 58 6.32 -2.15 -0.32
CA ASP A 58 7.60 -2.82 -0.63
C ASP A 58 8.27 -2.22 -1.89
N GLY A 59 7.87 -0.99 -2.25
CA GLY A 59 8.31 -0.30 -3.47
C GLY A 59 9.73 0.26 -3.41
N SER A 60 10.16 0.86 -4.51
CA SER A 60 11.46 1.56 -4.61
C SER A 60 11.43 2.96 -3.99
N PRO A 61 12.59 3.59 -3.70
CA PRO A 61 12.63 5.00 -3.29
C PRO A 61 12.00 5.94 -4.32
N GLN A 62 12.13 5.62 -5.59
CA GLN A 62 11.54 6.36 -6.71
C GLN A 62 10.01 6.25 -6.67
N GLU A 63 9.47 5.05 -6.47
CA GLU A 63 8.04 4.84 -6.28
C GLU A 63 7.54 5.66 -5.07
N LEU A 64 8.21 5.54 -3.92
CA LEU A 64 7.86 6.28 -2.72
C LEU A 64 7.81 7.80 -2.98
N LYS A 65 8.78 8.33 -3.70
CA LYS A 65 8.84 9.73 -4.09
C LYS A 65 7.64 10.12 -4.95
N SER A 66 7.37 9.40 -6.03
CA SER A 66 6.24 9.67 -6.94
C SER A 66 4.90 9.67 -6.20
N TRP A 67 4.68 8.70 -5.31
CA TRP A 67 3.46 8.63 -4.50
C TRP A 67 3.35 9.81 -3.51
N LYS A 68 4.43 10.18 -2.83
CA LYS A 68 4.45 11.32 -1.89
C LYS A 68 4.18 12.66 -2.57
N GLU A 69 4.74 12.85 -3.76
CA GLU A 69 4.60 14.07 -4.55
C GLU A 69 3.17 14.21 -5.09
N ARG A 70 2.61 13.11 -5.60
CA ARG A 70 1.25 13.13 -6.14
C ARG A 70 0.18 13.21 -5.06
N PHE A 71 0.34 12.47 -3.98
CA PHE A 71 -0.63 12.37 -2.88
C PHE A 71 0.04 12.70 -1.53
N PRO A 72 0.13 13.98 -1.14
CA PRO A 72 0.74 14.39 0.13
C PRO A 72 0.11 13.76 1.38
N ASN A 73 -1.16 13.35 1.32
CA ASN A 73 -1.87 12.68 2.41
C ASN A 73 -1.75 11.15 2.39
N CYS A 74 -0.99 10.59 1.44
CA CYS A 74 -0.74 9.16 1.37
C CYS A 74 0.12 8.69 2.55
N LYS A 75 -0.35 7.63 3.21
CA LYS A 75 0.36 6.90 4.27
C LYS A 75 0.85 5.56 3.75
N PHE A 76 1.99 5.10 4.23
CA PHE A 76 2.66 3.88 3.78
C PHE A 76 2.69 2.85 4.91
N GLY A 77 2.19 1.65 4.61
CA GLY A 77 2.17 0.53 5.52
C GLY A 77 3.54 -0.14 5.64
N ILE A 78 4.03 -0.30 6.87
CA ILE A 78 5.18 -1.12 7.23
C ILE A 78 4.66 -2.43 7.80
N SER A 79 4.91 -3.51 7.05
CA SER A 79 4.57 -4.87 7.44
C SER A 79 5.80 -5.62 7.99
N PRO A 80 5.64 -6.86 8.50
CA PRO A 80 6.76 -7.69 8.97
C PRO A 80 7.82 -7.99 7.90
N LEU A 81 7.61 -7.60 6.63
CA LEU A 81 8.65 -7.61 5.60
C LEU A 81 9.92 -6.86 6.01
N VAL A 82 9.80 -5.82 6.85
CA VAL A 82 10.95 -5.06 7.39
C VAL A 82 11.88 -5.93 8.26
N LEU A 83 11.34 -6.97 8.89
CA LEU A 83 12.06 -7.86 9.79
C LEU A 83 12.87 -8.93 9.03
N ARG A 84 12.61 -9.09 7.73
CA ARG A 84 13.38 -10.03 6.90
C ARG A 84 14.76 -9.45 6.64
N GLU A 85 15.81 -10.23 6.93
CA GLU A 85 17.21 -9.78 6.83
C GLU A 85 17.52 -9.11 5.48
N ARG A 86 17.10 -9.72 4.38
CA ARG A 86 17.28 -9.19 3.00
C ARG A 86 16.62 -7.83 2.74
N ASN A 87 15.65 -7.43 3.55
CA ASN A 87 14.85 -6.21 3.39
C ASN A 87 15.26 -5.11 4.38
N ARG A 88 15.92 -5.47 5.48
CA ARG A 88 16.19 -4.59 6.63
C ARG A 88 16.80 -3.24 6.21
N GLU A 89 17.91 -3.26 5.49
CA GLU A 89 18.61 -2.02 5.08
C GLU A 89 17.82 -1.19 4.07
N ARG A 90 17.14 -1.85 3.12
CA ARG A 90 16.29 -1.16 2.14
C ARG A 90 15.12 -0.44 2.83
N TYR A 91 14.43 -1.12 3.73
CA TYR A 91 13.32 -0.52 4.49
C TYR A 91 13.81 0.59 5.42
N LYS A 92 14.94 0.38 6.11
CA LYS A 92 15.56 1.43 6.93
C LYS A 92 15.83 2.69 6.11
N SER A 93 16.40 2.54 4.91
CA SER A 93 16.63 3.66 3.99
C SER A 93 15.32 4.32 3.55
N LEU A 94 14.33 3.54 3.10
CA LEU A 94 13.02 4.04 2.64
C LEU A 94 12.26 4.85 3.70
N PHE A 95 12.20 4.33 4.92
CA PHE A 95 11.33 4.87 5.96
C PHE A 95 12.04 5.86 6.90
N SER A 96 13.38 5.88 6.97
CA SER A 96 14.12 6.83 7.82
C SER A 96 13.91 8.30 7.46
N HIS A 97 13.51 8.58 6.21
CA HIS A 97 13.27 9.94 5.72
C HIS A 97 11.77 10.30 5.65
N LEU A 98 10.88 9.40 6.09
CA LEU A 98 9.45 9.67 6.14
C LEU A 98 9.06 10.30 7.48
N PRO A 99 8.26 11.39 7.47
CA PRO A 99 7.64 11.87 8.69
C PRO A 99 6.79 10.76 9.33
N LEU A 100 6.87 10.58 10.65
CA LEU A 100 6.15 9.52 11.37
C LEU A 100 4.64 9.51 11.07
N GLY A 101 4.02 10.68 10.87
CA GLY A 101 2.60 10.81 10.52
C GLY A 101 2.21 10.19 9.17
N ARG A 102 3.19 9.80 8.34
CA ARG A 102 2.99 9.12 7.04
C ARG A 102 3.21 7.61 7.11
N ILE A 103 3.48 7.05 8.28
CA ILE A 103 3.75 5.63 8.46
C ILE A 103 2.56 4.98 9.18
N ILE A 104 2.15 3.81 8.70
CA ILE A 104 1.18 2.93 9.37
C ILE A 104 1.88 1.61 9.67
N VAL A 105 1.76 1.09 10.90
CA VAL A 105 2.25 -0.25 11.23
C VAL A 105 1.13 -1.25 10.98
N GLU A 106 1.46 -2.34 10.31
CA GLU A 106 0.50 -3.40 9.98
C GLU A 106 1.16 -4.78 10.12
N THR A 107 0.33 -5.82 10.26
CA THR A 107 0.82 -7.20 10.33
C THR A 107 0.65 -7.94 9.01
N ASP A 108 -0.36 -7.57 8.22
CA ASP A 108 -0.84 -8.34 7.07
C ASP A 108 -1.07 -9.83 7.42
N ALA A 109 -1.48 -10.09 8.67
CA ALA A 109 -1.74 -11.43 9.15
C ALA A 109 -2.96 -12.02 8.39
N PRO A 110 -2.93 -13.32 8.05
CA PRO A 110 -1.93 -14.34 8.41
C PRO A 110 -0.75 -14.48 7.41
N TYR A 111 -0.66 -13.62 6.40
CA TYR A 111 0.20 -13.82 5.23
C TYR A 111 1.68 -13.50 5.48
N LEU A 112 1.99 -12.60 6.41
CA LEU A 112 3.37 -12.18 6.71
C LEU A 112 3.78 -12.47 8.16
N PRO A 113 3.93 -13.76 8.57
CA PRO A 113 4.43 -14.06 9.89
C PRO A 113 5.92 -13.71 10.01
N HIS A 114 6.34 -13.47 11.25
CA HIS A 114 7.68 -13.03 11.59
C HIS A 114 8.76 -14.11 11.35
N ASP A 115 8.42 -15.38 11.58
CA ASP A 115 9.30 -16.55 11.60
C ASP A 115 9.43 -17.27 10.24
N GLY A 116 8.63 -16.87 9.23
CA GLY A 116 8.55 -17.56 7.95
C GLY A 116 7.62 -18.78 8.02
N GLY A 117 6.45 -18.66 7.37
CA GLY A 117 5.38 -19.67 7.42
C GLY A 117 4.04 -19.05 7.00
N LEU A 118 2.92 -19.71 7.31
CA LEU A 118 1.65 -19.00 7.53
C LEU A 118 1.55 -18.67 9.01
N GLY A 119 1.23 -17.42 9.35
CA GLY A 119 0.90 -17.10 10.73
C GLY A 119 -0.31 -17.93 11.15
N SER A 120 -0.23 -18.57 12.32
CA SER A 120 -1.43 -19.16 12.89
C SER A 120 -2.43 -18.02 13.12
N PRO A 121 -3.68 -18.08 12.61
CA PRO A 121 -4.71 -17.14 13.01
C PRO A 121 -4.74 -17.10 14.53
N CYS A 122 -4.87 -15.91 15.13
CA CYS A 122 -5.07 -15.81 16.56
C CYS A 122 -6.33 -16.62 16.89
N ARG A 123 -6.16 -17.81 17.48
CA ARG A 123 -7.28 -18.63 17.93
C ARG A 123 -7.78 -17.94 19.20
N LEU A 124 -8.78 -17.07 19.04
CA LEU A 124 -9.60 -16.68 20.18
C LEU A 124 -10.26 -17.98 20.66
N SER A 125 -9.74 -18.50 21.77
CA SER A 125 -10.42 -19.59 22.47
C SER A 125 -11.74 -19.02 22.98
N PRO A 126 -12.87 -19.75 22.86
CA PRO A 126 -14.17 -19.27 23.33
C PRO A 126 -14.16 -18.93 24.82
#